data_AF-A0A7V7TVU2-F1
#
_entry.id   AF-A0A7V7TVU2-F1
#
_cell.length_a   1.000
_cell.length_b   1.000
_cell.length_c   1.000
_cell.angle_alpha   90.00
_cell.angle_beta   90.00
_cell.angle_gamma   90.00
#
_symmetry.space_group_name_H-M   'P 1'
#
loop_
_entity.id
_entity.type
_entity.pdbx_description
1 polymer ?
#
loop_
_entity_poly.entity_id
_entity_poly.type
_entity_poly.pdbx_seq_one_letter_code
_entity_poly.pdbx_strand_id
1 'polypeptide(L)'
;MATGTDAYEQGKLAFQNNHPMSSCEFPVGSTLREDWMNGWNGARNASPTGDGPQGDQHPGMMGDGTEEQNLNQKGNPSARISESDVKAAFGKG
;
A
#
# COMPACT_ATOMS: atom_id res chain seq x y z
N MET A 1 13.90 4.28 -29.31
CA MET A 1 13.19 3.11 -28.75
C MET A 1 13.43 3.18 -27.25
N ALA A 2 12.38 3.34 -26.43
CA ALA A 2 12.56 3.32 -24.99
C ALA A 2 13.02 1.91 -24.57
N THR A 3 14.09 1.83 -23.79
CA THR A 3 14.65 0.57 -23.26
C THR A 3 14.07 0.28 -21.87
N GLY A 4 14.27 -0.93 -21.33
CA GLY A 4 13.76 -1.30 -20.00
C GLY A 4 14.21 -0.36 -18.89
N THR A 5 15.44 0.18 -18.98
CA THR A 5 15.96 1.18 -18.05
C THR A 5 15.18 2.50 -18.13
N ASP A 6 14.83 2.95 -19.33
CA ASP A 6 14.02 4.16 -19.52
C ASP A 6 12.63 4.00 -18.88
N ALA A 7 12.03 2.81 -18.99
CA ALA A 7 10.73 2.53 -18.40
C ALA A 7 10.77 2.60 -16.86
N TYR A 8 11.81 2.04 -16.24
CA TYR A 8 12.03 2.14 -14.79
C TYR A 8 12.19 3.59 -14.32
N GLU A 9 13.01 4.39 -15.00
CA GLU A 9 13.17 5.81 -14.67
C GLU A 9 11.88 6.61 -14.87
N GLN A 10 11.13 6.30 -15.92
CA GLN A 10 9.84 6.90 -16.21
C GLN A 10 8.79 6.56 -15.13
N GLY A 11 8.85 5.36 -14.54
CA GLY A 11 8.04 4.96 -13.39
C GLY A 11 8.35 5.77 -12.14
N LYS A 12 9.64 5.96 -11.84
CA LYS A 12 10.08 6.83 -10.72
C LYS A 12 9.61 8.27 -10.91
N LEU A 13 9.74 8.80 -12.13
CA LEU A 13 9.32 10.16 -12.46
C LEU A 13 7.81 10.33 -12.35
N ALA A 14 7.04 9.31 -12.75
CA ALA A 14 5.58 9.31 -12.60
C ALA A 14 5.16 9.44 -11.13
N PHE A 15 5.80 8.71 -10.21
CA PHE A 15 5.55 8.87 -8.78
C PHE A 15 5.86 10.29 -8.29
N GLN A 16 7.01 10.84 -8.68
CA GLN A 16 7.41 12.22 -8.31
C GLN A 16 6.44 13.29 -8.83
N ASN A 17 5.79 13.04 -9.96
CA ASN A 17 4.81 13.95 -10.57
C ASN A 17 3.37 13.62 -10.16
N ASN A 18 3.16 12.80 -9.13
CA ASN A 18 1.85 12.44 -8.61
C ASN A 18 0.95 11.71 -9.63
N HIS A 19 1.56 10.98 -10.59
CA HIS A 19 0.83 10.12 -11.51
C HIS A 19 0.59 8.73 -10.89
N PRO A 20 -0.65 8.20 -10.98
CA PRO A 20 -0.97 6.88 -10.45
C PRO A 20 -0.36 5.77 -11.32
N MET A 21 -0.18 4.58 -10.73
CA MET A 21 0.37 3.41 -11.43
C MET A 21 -0.47 2.98 -12.66
N SER A 22 -1.75 3.36 -12.71
CA SER A 22 -2.64 3.14 -13.86
C SER A 22 -2.31 4.01 -15.08
N SER A 23 -1.55 5.10 -14.91
CA SER A 23 -1.10 5.97 -16.01
C SER A 23 0.02 5.37 -16.85
N CYS A 24 0.44 4.13 -16.58
CA CYS A 24 1.41 3.44 -17.41
C CYS A 24 0.87 3.21 -18.84
N GLU A 25 1.47 3.89 -19.82
CA GLU A 25 1.14 3.78 -21.26
C GLU A 25 1.69 2.49 -21.92
N PHE A 26 2.58 1.76 -21.25
CA PHE A 26 3.10 0.50 -21.78
C PHE A 26 2.03 -0.59 -21.82
N PRO A 27 1.99 -1.41 -22.88
CA PRO A 27 0.98 -2.44 -23.03
C PRO A 27 1.08 -3.48 -21.89
N VAL A 28 -0.09 -3.99 -21.48
CA VAL A 28 -0.18 -5.02 -20.44
C VAL A 28 0.54 -6.29 -20.91
N GLY A 29 1.41 -6.84 -20.06
CA GLY A 29 2.24 -8.01 -20.39
C GLY A 29 3.56 -7.69 -21.10
N SER A 30 3.90 -6.40 -21.27
CA SER A 30 5.25 -6.01 -21.70
C SER A 30 6.20 -5.89 -20.51
N THR A 31 7.45 -6.31 -20.72
CA THR A 31 8.52 -6.13 -19.73
C THR A 31 8.76 -4.66 -19.38
N LEU A 32 8.51 -3.75 -20.33
CA LEU A 32 8.55 -2.30 -20.10
C LEU A 32 7.52 -1.84 -19.05
N ARG A 33 6.32 -2.43 -19.04
CA ARG A 33 5.32 -2.14 -18.00
C ARG A 33 5.77 -2.63 -16.64
N GLU A 34 6.40 -3.81 -16.58
CA GLU A 34 6.96 -4.37 -15.35
C GLU A 34 8.09 -3.48 -14.81
N ASP A 35 9.03 -3.08 -15.66
CA ASP A 35 10.13 -2.16 -15.31
C ASP A 35 9.58 -0.81 -14.82
N TRP A 36 8.58 -0.25 -15.50
CA TRP A 36 7.93 0.99 -15.09
C TRP A 36 7.24 0.88 -13.72
N MET A 37 6.49 -0.20 -13.48
CA MET A 37 5.84 -0.43 -12.19
C MET A 37 6.86 -0.62 -11.06
N ASN A 38 7.96 -1.33 -11.33
CA ASN A 38 9.05 -1.50 -10.38
C ASN A 38 9.71 -0.17 -10.02
N GLY A 39 9.90 0.73 -11.00
CA GLY A 39 10.43 2.07 -10.78
C GLY A 39 9.50 2.94 -9.93
N TRP A 40 8.20 2.91 -10.23
CA TRP A 40 7.18 3.65 -9.48
C TRP A 40 7.08 3.16 -8.04
N ASN A 41 7.02 1.83 -7.81
CA ASN A 41 7.00 1.23 -6.48
C ASN A 41 8.30 1.47 -5.71
N GLY A 42 9.45 1.42 -6.38
CA GLY A 42 10.75 1.73 -5.79
C GLY A 42 10.83 3.17 -5.30
N ALA A 43 10.33 4.13 -6.08
CA ALA A 43 10.25 5.53 -5.68
C ALA A 43 9.30 5.73 -4.49
N ARG A 44 8.13 5.08 -4.52
CA ARG A 44 7.17 5.08 -3.41
C ARG A 44 7.76 4.56 -2.11
N ASN A 45 8.46 3.43 -2.15
CA ASN A 45 9.08 2.83 -0.98
C ASN A 45 10.27 3.65 -0.44
N ALA A 46 10.95 4.40 -1.31
CA ALA A 46 12.10 5.23 -0.93
C ALA A 46 11.70 6.61 -0.38
N SER A 47 10.47 7.07 -0.61
CA SER A 47 10.01 8.37 -0.10
C SER A 47 9.67 8.29 1.40
N PRO A 48 10.23 9.18 2.24
CA PRO A 48 9.88 9.27 3.65
C PRO A 48 8.55 9.99 3.81
N THR A 49 7.47 9.32 3.41
CA THR A 49 6.12 9.64 3.90
C THR A 49 6.03 9.09 5.31
N GLY A 50 5.78 9.98 6.28
CA GLY A 50 5.75 9.66 7.71
C GLY A 50 4.84 8.48 8.06
N ASP A 51 5.27 7.76 9.09
CA ASP A 51 4.56 6.78 9.92
C ASP A 51 3.14 6.40 9.47
N GLY A 52 3.07 5.49 8.50
CA GLY A 52 1.85 4.77 8.14
C GLY A 52 2.11 3.82 6.98
N PRO A 53 1.49 2.63 6.96
CA PRO A 53 1.69 1.72 5.85
C PRO A 53 1.05 2.21 4.58
N GLN A 54 1.90 2.28 3.56
CA GLN A 54 1.67 1.83 2.21
C GLN A 54 0.20 1.70 1.81
N GLY A 55 -0.31 2.70 1.10
CA GLY A 55 -1.56 2.52 0.36
C GLY A 55 -2.16 3.86 0.07
N ASP A 56 -1.68 4.51 -0.98
CA ASP A 56 -2.33 5.69 -1.52
C ASP A 56 -2.51 6.89 -0.60
N GLN A 57 -1.67 7.89 -0.82
CA GLN A 57 -2.13 9.26 -0.66
C GLN A 57 -2.35 9.90 -2.04
N HIS A 58 -2.93 9.12 -2.96
CA HIS A 58 -3.76 9.69 -4.01
C HIS A 58 -5.19 9.79 -3.45
N PRO A 59 -5.90 10.91 -3.61
CA PRO A 59 -7.26 11.03 -3.10
C PRO A 59 -8.15 9.97 -3.76
N GLY A 60 -8.50 8.90 -3.02
CA GLY A 60 -9.48 7.90 -3.45
C GLY A 60 -9.08 6.42 -3.43
N MET A 61 -7.91 6.02 -2.94
CA MET A 61 -7.55 4.60 -2.82
C MET A 61 -7.42 4.17 -1.34
N MET A 62 -8.07 3.06 -1.00
CA MET A 62 -8.01 2.45 0.32
C MET A 62 -6.81 1.50 0.36
N GLY A 63 -5.99 1.58 1.42
CA GLY A 63 -4.80 0.73 1.59
C GLY A 63 -5.10 -0.77 1.46
N ASP A 64 -4.05 -1.55 1.18
CA ASP A 64 -4.09 -2.96 0.74
C ASP A 64 -4.67 -3.94 1.78
N GLY A 65 -5.05 -3.47 2.97
CA GLY A 65 -5.74 -4.25 3.99
C GLY A 65 -4.90 -5.34 4.64
N THR A 66 -3.62 -5.47 4.27
CA THR A 66 -2.72 -6.50 4.80
C THR A 66 -1.74 -6.01 5.87
N GLU A 67 -1.73 -4.71 6.20
CA GLU A 67 -1.05 -4.24 7.41
C GLU A 67 -1.99 -4.31 8.64
N GLU A 68 -1.61 -5.15 9.61
CA GLU A 68 -2.07 -5.00 10.99
C GLU A 68 -1.72 -3.59 11.47
N GLN A 69 -2.76 -2.82 11.80
CA GLN A 69 -2.71 -1.45 12.32
C GLN A 69 -1.77 -1.33 13.53
N ASN A 70 -0.45 -1.18 13.29
CA ASN A 70 0.53 -0.84 14.31
C ASN A 70 0.43 0.66 14.61
N LEU A 71 -0.75 1.11 15.04
CA LEU A 71 -1.08 2.52 15.27
C LEU A 71 -0.31 3.14 16.44
N ASN A 72 0.53 2.39 17.17
CA ASN A 72 1.04 2.73 18.50
C ASN A 72 -0.05 3.28 19.45
N GLN A 73 -1.32 3.03 19.12
CA GLN A 73 -2.46 3.39 19.90
C GLN A 73 -2.62 2.27 20.92
N LYS A 74 -2.44 2.60 22.20
CA LYS A 74 -2.80 1.68 23.26
C LYS A 74 -4.29 1.39 23.10
N GLY A 75 -4.62 0.22 22.54
CA GLY A 75 -6.00 -0.22 22.42
C GLY A 75 -6.67 -0.07 23.77
N ASN A 76 -7.85 0.56 23.80
CA ASN A 76 -8.54 0.88 25.04
C ASN A 76 -8.80 -0.43 25.81
N PRO A 77 -8.11 -0.70 26.94
CA PRO A 77 -8.28 -1.94 27.67
C PRO A 77 -9.71 -2.13 28.16
N SER A 78 -10.44 -1.03 28.38
CA SER A 78 -11.83 -1.03 28.82
C SER A 78 -12.82 -1.38 27.69
N ALA A 79 -12.38 -1.38 26.43
CA ALA A 79 -13.17 -1.87 25.30
C ALA A 79 -12.94 -3.37 25.03
N ARG A 80 -12.07 -4.03 25.83
CA ARG A 80 -11.91 -5.48 25.74
C ARG A 80 -13.16 -6.15 26.29
N ILE A 81 -13.67 -7.14 25.56
CA ILE A 81 -14.74 -8.00 26.03
C ILE A 81 -14.29 -8.74 27.30
N SER A 82 -15.19 -8.89 28.27
CA SER A 82 -14.87 -9.61 29.50
C SER A 82 -14.92 -11.13 29.27
N GLU A 83 -14.20 -11.90 30.08
CA GLU A 83 -14.23 -13.37 30.00
C GLU A 83 -15.66 -13.92 30.16
N SER A 84 -16.49 -13.24 30.96
CA SER A 84 -17.91 -13.52 31.11
C SER A 84 -18.70 -13.37 29.80
N ASP A 85 -18.42 -12.34 29.00
CA ASP A 85 -19.06 -12.14 27.70
C ASP A 85 -18.64 -13.21 26.70
N VAL A 86 -17.36 -13.59 26.70
CA VAL A 86 -16.84 -14.69 25.88
C VAL A 86 -17.50 -16.02 26.25
N LYS A 87 -17.60 -16.32 27.55
CA LYS A 87 -18.23 -17.55 28.03
C LYS A 87 -19.73 -17.57 27.76
N ALA A 88 -20.41 -16.43 27.85
CA ALA A 88 -21.83 -16.32 27.52
C ALA A 88 -22.08 -16.58 26.02
N ALA A 89 -21.20 -16.08 25.14
CA ALA A 89 -21.33 -16.24 23.70
C ALA A 89 -20.93 -17.64 23.20
N PHE A 90 -19.89 -18.25 23.78
CA PHE A 90 -19.27 -19.47 23.23
C PHE A 90 -19.24 -20.67 24.20
N GLY A 91 -19.68 -20.52 25.44
CA GLY A 91 -19.53 -21.54 26.49
C GLY A 91 -20.57 -22.66 26.52
N LYS A 92 -21.35 -22.85 25.44
CA LYS A 92 -22.34 -23.94 25.35
C LYS A 92 -21.94 -24.93 24.26
N GLY A 93 -21.03 -25.82 24.64
CA GLY A 93 -20.77 -27.13 24.02
C GLY A 93 -21.09 -28.21 25.04
#